data_AF-A0A150QFF9-F1
#
_entry.id   AF-A0A150QFF9-F1
#
_cell.length_a   1.000
_cell.length_b   1.000
_cell.length_c   1.000
_cell.angle_alpha   90.00
_cell.angle_beta   90.00
_cell.angle_gamma   90.00
#
_symmetry.space_group_name_H-M   'P 1'
#
loop_
_entity.id
_entity.type
_entity.pdbx_description
1 polymer ?
#
loop_
_entity_poly.entity_id
_entity_poly.type
_entity_poly.pdbx_seq_one_letter_code
_entity_poly.pdbx_strand_id
1 'polypeptide(L)'
;MPINRMNRKAAHCLAGASVAAAVLAGAPERASAQDANASDRVSVTGKGIVGGALLGGEVVMLTMGAIGVERGWPYLVFGGLGAAGGGVAGYFIEASEPPAEVPLYMLAGGMALVIPTLIVTLNATAYKPPETDQSEPIRNEPAAEPPQPGINVQLTTDAAPFLRGARWEQPRLGLVDITPGQVALGMPALSLKPLYSQDEMFKFGVAQGHEVRFPVLRATF
;
A
#
# COMPACT_ATOMS: atom_id res chain seq x y z
N MET A 1 42.53 -4.11 15.17
CA MET A 1 41.13 -3.91 14.69
C MET A 1 40.22 -4.70 15.61
N PRO A 2 39.36 -4.04 16.42
CA PRO A 2 37.95 -3.92 16.02
C PRO A 2 37.25 -2.64 16.56
N ILE A 3 36.69 -1.82 15.68
CA ILE A 3 35.75 -0.74 16.04
C ILE A 3 34.60 -0.81 15.05
N ASN A 4 33.54 -1.59 15.30
CA ASN A 4 32.23 -1.37 14.66
C ASN A 4 31.06 -2.23 15.22
N ARG A 5 30.83 -2.23 16.54
CA ARG A 5 29.58 -2.82 17.10
C ARG A 5 28.66 -1.83 17.82
N MET A 6 29.05 -0.56 17.94
CA MET A 6 28.35 0.40 18.83
C MET A 6 27.30 1.30 18.14
N ASN A 7 27.10 1.18 16.82
CA ASN A 7 26.23 2.12 16.09
C ASN A 7 24.76 1.68 15.90
N ARG A 8 24.37 0.44 16.25
CA ARG A 8 22.96 0.02 16.10
C ARG A 8 22.05 0.51 17.23
N LYS A 9 22.58 0.70 18.44
CA LYS A 9 21.77 1.13 19.60
C LYS A 9 21.46 2.63 19.59
N ALA A 10 22.37 3.45 19.06
CA ALA A 10 22.17 4.90 18.92
C ALA A 10 21.12 5.25 17.83
N ALA A 11 21.03 4.46 16.76
CA ALA A 11 20.04 4.65 15.70
C ALA A 11 18.60 4.46 16.18
N HIS A 12 18.36 3.54 17.12
CA HIS A 12 17.03 3.34 17.70
C HIS A 12 16.61 4.48 18.65
N CYS A 13 17.56 5.14 19.32
CA CYS A 13 17.25 6.31 20.16
C CYS A 13 16.93 7.56 19.33
N LEU A 14 17.56 7.72 18.15
CA LEU A 14 17.29 8.83 17.23
C LEU A 14 15.99 8.65 16.43
N ALA A 15 15.60 7.41 16.12
CA ALA A 15 14.31 7.12 15.49
C ALA A 15 13.12 7.21 16.47
N GLY A 16 13.33 6.91 17.76
CA GLY A 16 12.30 7.10 18.79
C GLY A 16 12.02 8.57 19.10
N ALA A 17 13.05 9.42 19.03
CA ALA A 17 12.92 10.86 19.28
C ALA A 17 12.18 11.61 18.17
N SER A 18 12.23 11.15 16.91
CA SER A 18 11.55 11.80 15.79
C SER A 18 10.04 11.52 15.74
N VAL A 19 9.58 10.36 16.21
CA VAL A 19 8.14 10.07 16.33
C VAL A 19 7.51 10.91 17.43
N ALA A 20 8.19 11.10 18.57
CA ALA A 20 7.73 12.00 19.62
C ALA A 20 7.72 13.49 19.19
N ALA A 21 8.68 13.90 18.36
CA ALA A 21 8.75 15.25 17.83
C ALA A 21 7.68 15.54 16.75
N ALA A 22 7.31 14.55 15.92
CA ALA A 22 6.25 14.71 14.93
C ALA A 22 4.85 14.86 15.58
N VAL A 23 4.61 14.21 16.72
CA VAL A 23 3.37 14.40 17.50
C VAL A 23 3.30 15.79 18.14
N LEU A 24 4.44 16.42 18.45
CA LEU A 24 4.49 17.77 19.03
C LEU A 24 4.51 18.90 17.98
N ALA A 25 5.01 18.64 16.77
CA ALA A 25 5.08 19.63 15.68
C ALA A 25 3.75 19.84 14.94
N GLY A 26 2.80 18.91 15.07
CA GLY A 26 1.43 19.03 14.57
C GLY A 26 0.47 19.72 15.55
N ALA A 27 0.96 20.68 16.36
CA ALA A 27 0.10 21.44 17.25
C ALA A 27 -1.01 22.13 16.43
N PRO A 28 -2.31 21.86 16.69
CA PRO A 28 -3.38 22.50 15.96
C PRO A 28 -3.31 24.02 16.21
N GLU A 29 -3.07 24.80 15.16
CA GLU A 29 -3.28 26.25 15.18
C GLU A 29 -4.76 26.51 15.48
N ARG A 30 -5.05 26.80 16.75
CA ARG A 30 -6.31 27.35 17.27
C ARG A 30 -7.58 26.70 16.69
N ALA A 31 -8.11 25.71 17.41
CA ALA A 31 -9.54 25.44 17.34
C ALA A 31 -10.30 26.64 17.94
N SER A 32 -11.05 27.38 17.13
CA SER A 32 -12.07 28.30 17.64
C SER A 32 -13.17 27.47 18.27
N ALA A 33 -13.24 27.44 19.61
CA ALA A 33 -14.40 26.89 20.29
C ALA A 33 -15.62 27.74 19.89
N GLN A 34 -16.59 27.13 19.22
CA GLN A 34 -17.91 27.73 19.09
C GLN A 34 -18.53 27.67 20.48
N ASP A 35 -18.90 28.82 21.04
CA ASP A 35 -19.64 28.89 22.31
C ASP A 35 -20.98 28.15 22.14
N ALA A 36 -21.03 26.93 22.65
CA ALA A 36 -22.24 26.11 22.62
C ALA A 36 -23.23 26.66 23.65
N ASN A 37 -24.34 27.23 23.17
CA ASN A 37 -25.53 27.43 24.00
C ASN A 37 -25.92 26.10 24.68
N ALA A 38 -26.59 26.12 25.83
CA ALA A 38 -26.95 24.89 26.57
C ALA A 38 -27.80 23.87 25.76
N SER A 39 -28.39 24.31 24.65
CA SER A 39 -29.11 23.50 23.65
C SER A 39 -28.24 22.90 22.52
N ASP A 40 -26.95 23.24 22.47
CA ASP A 40 -25.96 22.81 21.45
C ASP A 40 -24.90 21.88 22.07
N ARG A 41 -25.27 21.14 23.13
CA ARG A 41 -24.36 20.19 23.76
C ARG A 41 -24.11 19.01 22.83
N VAL A 42 -22.85 18.86 22.45
CA VAL A 42 -22.33 17.77 21.63
C VAL A 42 -22.69 16.43 22.27
N SER A 43 -23.46 15.60 21.57
CA SER A 43 -23.80 14.25 22.04
C SER A 43 -22.52 13.42 22.21
N VAL A 44 -22.40 12.79 23.37
CA VAL A 44 -21.26 11.95 23.79
C VAL A 44 -21.42 10.50 23.35
N THR A 45 -22.66 10.08 23.10
CA THR A 45 -23.05 8.69 22.85
C THR A 45 -22.24 8.06 21.73
N GLY A 46 -21.56 6.95 22.03
CA GLY A 46 -20.81 6.12 21.09
C GLY A 46 -19.44 6.66 20.68
N LYS A 47 -19.06 7.89 21.04
CA LYS A 47 -17.77 8.48 20.67
C LYS A 47 -16.59 7.85 21.40
N GLY A 48 -16.81 7.45 22.65
CA GLY A 48 -15.83 6.74 23.47
C GLY A 48 -15.66 5.32 22.98
N ILE A 49 -16.74 4.63 22.57
CA ILE A 49 -16.64 3.29 21.96
C ILE A 49 -15.84 3.35 20.65
N VAL A 50 -16.21 4.23 19.73
CA VAL A 50 -15.52 4.35 18.43
C VAL A 50 -14.09 4.85 18.61
N GLY A 51 -13.90 5.86 19.45
CA GLY A 51 -12.57 6.41 19.75
C GLY A 51 -11.67 5.43 20.47
N GLY A 52 -12.20 4.68 21.43
CA GLY A 52 -11.50 3.61 22.12
C GLY A 52 -11.13 2.47 21.16
N ALA A 53 -12.02 2.10 20.25
CA ALA A 53 -11.72 1.07 19.24
C ALA A 53 -10.62 1.50 18.27
N LEU A 54 -10.68 2.75 17.77
CA LEU A 54 -9.59 3.30 16.97
C LEU A 54 -8.29 3.31 17.78
N LEU A 55 -8.27 3.95 18.94
CA LEU A 55 -7.06 4.08 19.76
C LEU A 55 -6.47 2.71 20.14
N GLY A 56 -7.31 1.73 20.49
CA GLY A 56 -6.88 0.37 20.81
C GLY A 56 -6.24 -0.38 19.63
N GLY A 57 -6.81 -0.25 18.42
CA GLY A 57 -6.23 -0.81 17.21
C GLY A 57 -4.91 -0.14 16.84
N GLU A 58 -4.89 1.18 16.88
CA GLU A 58 -3.72 2.02 16.57
C GLU A 58 -2.54 1.69 17.48
N VAL A 59 -2.74 1.61 18.80
CA VAL A 59 -1.66 1.28 19.76
C VAL A 59 -1.01 -0.07 19.44
N VAL A 60 -1.80 -1.07 19.09
CA VAL A 60 -1.30 -2.42 18.78
C VAL A 60 -0.58 -2.44 17.42
N MET A 61 -1.22 -1.89 16.38
CA MET A 61 -0.67 -1.89 15.02
C MET A 61 0.60 -1.03 14.92
N LEU A 62 0.62 0.14 15.56
CA LEU A 62 1.79 1.01 15.59
C LEU A 62 2.95 0.34 16.32
N THR A 63 2.70 -0.33 17.46
CA THR A 63 3.74 -1.07 18.18
C THR A 63 4.34 -2.21 17.34
N MET A 64 3.49 -2.99 16.65
CA MET A 64 3.97 -4.06 15.76
C MET A 64 4.76 -3.52 14.57
N GLY A 65 4.29 -2.43 13.95
CA GLY A 65 4.99 -1.79 12.85
C GLY A 65 6.32 -1.17 13.30
N ALA A 66 6.37 -0.60 14.50
CA ALA A 66 7.61 -0.08 15.10
C ALA A 66 8.63 -1.18 15.41
N ILE A 67 8.17 -2.39 15.80
CA ILE A 67 9.02 -3.57 15.98
C ILE A 67 9.44 -4.20 14.63
N GLY A 68 8.77 -3.82 13.53
CA GLY A 68 9.08 -4.28 12.19
C GLY A 68 8.45 -5.64 11.85
N VAL A 69 7.22 -5.89 12.30
CA VAL A 69 6.48 -7.10 11.91
C VAL A 69 6.19 -7.03 10.40
N GLU A 70 6.83 -7.89 9.61
CA GLU A 70 6.74 -7.82 8.14
C GLU A 70 5.51 -8.53 7.56
N ARG A 71 4.95 -9.49 8.30
CA ARG A 71 3.76 -10.24 7.86
C ARG A 71 2.51 -9.39 8.09
N GLY A 72 1.57 -9.37 7.13
CA GLY A 72 0.34 -8.59 7.23
C GLY A 72 -0.74 -9.19 8.15
N TRP A 73 -0.88 -10.51 8.21
CA TRP A 73 -1.93 -11.18 9.01
C TRP A 73 -1.95 -10.83 10.52
N PRO A 74 -0.81 -10.64 11.22
CA PRO A 74 -0.80 -10.25 12.62
C PRO A 74 -1.45 -8.88 12.85
N TYR A 75 -1.31 -7.94 11.91
CA TYR A 75 -1.94 -6.62 12.02
C TYR A 75 -3.47 -6.72 12.01
N LEU A 76 -4.03 -7.66 11.23
CA LEU A 76 -5.48 -7.90 11.24
C LEU A 76 -5.94 -8.52 12.56
N VAL A 77 -5.25 -9.57 13.04
CA VAL A 77 -5.68 -10.29 14.24
C VAL A 77 -5.46 -9.47 15.51
N PHE A 78 -4.24 -8.99 15.74
CA PHE A 78 -3.90 -8.25 16.94
C PHE A 78 -4.41 -6.82 16.89
N GLY A 79 -4.41 -6.17 15.72
CA GLY A 79 -5.04 -4.86 15.54
C GLY A 79 -6.56 -4.93 15.76
N GLY A 80 -7.23 -5.95 15.21
CA GLY A 80 -8.65 -6.19 15.45
C GLY A 80 -8.97 -6.50 16.92
N LEU A 81 -8.14 -7.32 17.58
CA LEU A 81 -8.27 -7.60 19.01
C LEU A 81 -8.06 -6.35 19.87
N GLY A 82 -7.05 -5.54 19.52
CA GLY A 82 -6.79 -4.24 20.14
C GLY A 82 -7.97 -3.29 19.99
N ALA A 83 -8.57 -3.23 18.80
CA ALA A 83 -9.75 -2.42 18.55
C ALA A 83 -10.98 -2.91 19.32
N ALA A 84 -11.21 -4.22 19.41
CA ALA A 84 -12.29 -4.77 20.22
C ALA A 84 -12.10 -4.45 21.71
N GLY A 85 -10.89 -4.67 22.25
CA GLY A 85 -10.56 -4.35 23.63
C GLY A 85 -10.67 -2.85 23.92
N GLY A 86 -10.20 -2.01 23.00
CA GLY A 86 -10.32 -0.56 23.08
C GLY A 86 -11.76 -0.07 23.03
N GLY A 87 -12.62 -0.69 22.21
CA GLY A 87 -14.05 -0.38 22.16
C GLY A 87 -14.78 -0.75 23.44
N VAL A 88 -14.45 -1.89 24.05
CA VAL A 88 -14.96 -2.28 25.38
C VAL A 88 -14.50 -1.30 26.46
N ALA A 89 -13.23 -0.91 26.45
CA ALA A 89 -12.72 0.12 27.36
C ALA A 89 -13.45 1.46 27.16
N GLY A 90 -13.68 1.85 25.91
CA GLY A 90 -14.43 3.04 25.52
C GLY A 90 -15.88 3.03 26.01
N TYR A 91 -16.55 1.87 25.97
CA TYR A 91 -17.88 1.68 26.55
C TYR A 91 -17.89 1.93 28.06
N PHE A 92 -16.93 1.35 28.80
CA PHE A 92 -16.85 1.57 30.25
C PHE A 92 -16.49 3.02 30.61
N ILE A 93 -15.72 3.71 29.75
CA ILE A 93 -15.47 5.14 29.90
C ILE A 93 -16.76 5.92 29.73
N GLU A 94 -17.56 5.68 28.67
CA GLU A 94 -18.87 6.35 28.51
C GLU A 94 -19.82 6.05 29.67
N ALA A 95 -19.85 4.81 30.15
CA ALA A 95 -20.71 4.38 31.25
C ALA A 95 -20.37 5.06 32.59
N SER A 96 -19.17 5.64 32.72
CA SER A 96 -18.76 6.42 33.90
C SER A 96 -19.25 7.88 33.89
N GLU A 97 -20.04 8.27 32.88
CA GLU A 97 -20.55 9.62 32.68
C GLU A 97 -19.46 10.72 32.76
N PRO A 98 -18.34 10.58 32.02
CA PRO A 98 -17.25 11.55 32.06
C PRO A 98 -17.67 12.85 31.37
N PRO A 99 -16.90 13.93 31.57
CA PRO A 99 -17.02 15.14 30.77
C PRO A 99 -16.95 14.81 29.27
N ALA A 100 -17.77 15.51 28.46
CA ALA A 100 -17.96 15.23 27.03
C ALA A 100 -16.65 15.31 26.20
N GLU A 101 -15.66 16.02 26.72
CA GLU A 101 -14.34 16.20 26.14
C GLU A 101 -13.55 14.89 26.12
N VAL A 102 -13.74 14.00 27.10
CA VAL A 102 -12.93 12.77 27.20
C VAL A 102 -13.22 11.81 26.03
N PRO A 103 -14.48 11.45 25.73
CA PRO A 103 -14.78 10.63 24.56
C PRO A 103 -14.47 11.34 23.24
N LEU A 104 -14.58 12.67 23.22
CA LEU A 104 -14.21 13.47 22.07
C LEU A 104 -12.70 13.42 21.78
N TYR A 105 -11.85 13.54 22.82
CA TYR A 105 -10.41 13.43 22.69
C TYR A 105 -9.96 12.01 22.36
N MET A 106 -10.62 10.98 22.89
CA MET A 106 -10.34 9.60 22.47
C MET A 106 -10.62 9.40 20.98
N LEU A 107 -11.76 9.88 20.50
CA LEU A 107 -12.10 9.81 19.07
C LEU A 107 -11.13 10.61 18.22
N ALA A 108 -10.86 11.86 18.59
CA ALA A 108 -9.94 12.73 17.87
C ALA A 108 -8.51 12.16 17.85
N GLY A 109 -8.05 11.63 18.99
CA GLY A 109 -6.76 10.96 19.11
C GLY A 109 -6.67 9.69 18.25
N GLY A 110 -7.72 8.86 18.26
CA GLY A 110 -7.81 7.69 17.40
C GLY A 110 -7.71 8.05 15.92
N MET A 111 -8.46 9.06 15.47
CA MET A 111 -8.41 9.55 14.08
C MET A 111 -7.07 10.18 13.72
N ALA A 112 -6.44 10.90 14.65
CA ALA A 112 -5.14 11.52 14.44
C ALA A 112 -4.02 10.48 14.25
N LEU A 113 -4.11 9.33 14.90
CA LEU A 113 -3.11 8.27 14.82
C LEU A 113 -3.19 7.43 13.54
N VAL A 114 -4.33 7.44 12.84
CA VAL A 114 -4.54 6.64 11.61
C VAL A 114 -3.43 6.86 10.59
N ILE A 115 -3.07 8.12 10.30
CA ILE A 115 -2.04 8.44 9.29
C ILE A 115 -0.66 7.92 9.74
N PRO A 116 -0.14 8.27 10.93
CA PRO A 116 1.10 7.70 11.43
C PRO A 116 1.15 6.18 11.40
N THR A 117 0.09 5.50 11.83
CA THR A 117 0.06 4.03 11.89
C THR A 117 0.04 3.42 10.49
N LEU A 118 -0.68 4.01 9.54
CA LEU A 118 -0.61 3.57 8.15
C LEU A 118 0.81 3.69 7.59
N ILE A 119 1.50 4.80 7.83
CA ILE A 119 2.89 4.98 7.38
C ILE A 119 3.81 3.91 7.98
N VAL A 120 3.72 3.70 9.30
CA VAL A 120 4.58 2.76 10.03
C VAL A 120 4.30 1.32 9.61
N THR A 121 3.04 0.92 9.51
CA THR A 121 2.63 -0.44 9.12
C THR A 121 3.00 -0.74 7.67
N LEU A 122 2.71 0.17 6.73
CA LEU A 122 3.06 0.00 5.33
C LEU A 122 4.57 -0.10 5.13
N ASN A 123 5.35 0.74 5.82
CA ASN A 123 6.80 0.68 5.76
C ASN A 123 7.34 -0.65 6.30
N ALA A 124 6.76 -1.16 7.40
CA ALA A 124 7.15 -2.46 7.96
C ALA A 124 6.80 -3.64 7.04
N THR A 125 5.68 -3.57 6.32
CA THR A 125 5.22 -4.62 5.40
C THR A 125 5.66 -4.44 3.95
N ALA A 126 6.54 -3.47 3.67
CA ALA A 126 7.01 -3.21 2.32
C ALA A 126 7.75 -4.44 1.75
N TYR A 127 7.49 -4.75 0.48
CA TYR A 127 8.17 -5.84 -0.20
C TYR A 127 9.68 -5.58 -0.29
N LYS A 128 10.46 -6.56 0.17
CA LYS A 128 11.92 -6.57 0.03
C LYS A 128 12.29 -7.65 -0.97
N PRO A 129 12.91 -7.30 -2.11
CA PRO A 129 13.31 -8.29 -3.09
C PRO A 129 14.34 -9.25 -2.46
N PRO A 130 14.30 -10.54 -2.84
CA PRO A 130 15.33 -11.49 -2.42
C PRO A 130 16.70 -11.01 -2.91
N GLU A 131 17.76 -11.34 -2.16
CA GLU A 131 19.12 -10.86 -2.45
C GLU A 131 19.63 -11.26 -3.85
N THR A 132 19.04 -12.30 -4.45
CA THR A 132 19.35 -12.75 -5.82
C THR A 132 18.87 -11.79 -6.90
N ASP A 133 17.85 -10.97 -6.61
CA ASP A 133 17.19 -10.08 -7.58
C ASP A 133 17.55 -8.62 -7.31
N GLN A 134 18.50 -8.37 -6.40
CA GLN A 134 19.05 -7.03 -6.18
C GLN A 134 19.95 -6.68 -7.36
N SER A 135 19.37 -5.99 -8.35
CA SER A 135 20.12 -5.40 -9.46
C SER A 135 21.23 -4.51 -8.89
N GLU A 136 22.49 -4.82 -9.19
CA GLU A 136 23.59 -3.91 -8.87
C GLU A 136 23.31 -2.53 -9.47
N PRO A 137 23.72 -1.43 -8.81
CA PRO A 137 23.57 -0.10 -9.36
C PRO A 137 24.15 -0.07 -10.77
N ILE A 138 23.36 0.36 -11.75
CA ILE A 138 23.84 0.51 -13.14
C ILE A 138 25.04 1.45 -13.09
N ARG A 139 26.25 0.90 -13.26
CA ARG A 139 27.44 1.71 -13.51
C ARG A 139 27.23 2.37 -14.87
N ASN A 140 26.95 3.66 -14.86
CA ASN A 140 26.93 4.52 -16.06
C ASN A 140 28.36 4.75 -16.57
N GLU A 141 29.14 3.69 -16.73
CA GLU A 141 30.40 3.74 -17.46
C GLU A 141 30.04 3.55 -18.95
N PRO A 142 30.42 4.48 -19.86
CA PRO A 142 30.17 4.31 -21.28
C PRO A 142 30.78 3.00 -21.76
N ALA A 143 29.94 2.12 -22.33
CA ALA A 143 30.44 0.92 -22.99
C ALA A 143 31.40 1.32 -24.11
N ALA A 144 32.52 0.60 -24.25
CA ALA A 144 33.43 0.81 -25.37
C ALA A 144 32.67 0.63 -26.69
N GLU A 145 32.80 1.61 -27.60
CA GLU A 145 32.18 1.61 -28.91
C GLU A 145 32.50 0.28 -29.63
N PRO A 146 31.50 -0.53 -30.01
CA PRO A 146 31.75 -1.75 -30.75
C PRO A 146 32.35 -1.41 -32.13
N PRO A 147 33.28 -2.23 -32.67
CA PRO A 147 33.83 -1.98 -33.99
C PRO A 147 32.71 -2.02 -35.03
N GLN A 148 32.44 -0.89 -35.68
CA GLN A 148 31.41 -0.77 -36.71
C GLN A 148 31.77 -1.67 -37.90
N PRO A 149 30.98 -2.71 -38.22
CA PRO A 149 31.14 -3.44 -39.47
C PRO A 149 30.70 -2.52 -40.60
N GLY A 150 31.61 -2.19 -41.52
CA GLY A 150 31.37 -1.32 -42.68
C GLY A 150 30.48 -1.95 -43.75
N ILE A 151 29.30 -2.45 -43.39
CA ILE A 151 28.35 -3.05 -44.31
C ILE A 151 27.17 -2.11 -44.47
N ASN A 152 27.17 -1.35 -45.57
CA ASN A 152 26.01 -0.60 -46.04
C ASN A 152 24.94 -1.57 -46.54
N VAL A 153 24.02 -1.99 -45.66
CA VAL A 153 22.80 -2.69 -46.08
C VAL A 153 21.70 -1.66 -46.33
N GLN A 154 21.48 -1.34 -47.60
CA GLN A 154 20.29 -0.62 -48.04
C GLN A 154 19.08 -1.55 -47.91
N LEU A 155 18.32 -1.39 -46.83
CA LEU A 155 17.01 -2.03 -46.68
C LEU A 155 16.01 -1.30 -47.59
N THR A 156 15.74 -1.86 -48.76
CA THR A 156 14.57 -1.48 -49.55
C THR A 156 13.34 -2.08 -48.85
N THR A 157 12.58 -1.22 -48.14
CA THR A 157 11.27 -1.60 -47.62
C THR A 157 10.25 -1.24 -48.69
N ASP A 158 10.04 -2.15 -49.63
CA ASP A 158 9.05 -2.03 -50.70
C ASP A 158 7.80 -2.86 -50.38
N ALA A 159 7.19 -2.61 -49.20
CA ALA A 159 5.97 -3.27 -48.76
C ALA A 159 5.02 -2.34 -47.99
N ALA A 160 5.07 -1.04 -48.27
CA ALA A 160 4.31 -0.02 -47.55
C ALA A 160 2.85 0.29 -47.96
N PRO A 161 2.13 -0.42 -48.87
CA PRO A 161 0.70 -0.10 -49.08
C PRO A 161 -0.33 -1.07 -48.46
N PHE A 162 0.01 -2.28 -48.02
CA PHE A 162 -1.01 -3.31 -47.75
C PHE A 162 -1.58 -3.39 -46.32
N LEU A 163 -1.16 -2.53 -45.38
CA LEU A 163 -1.68 -2.53 -44.00
C LEU A 163 -2.58 -1.34 -43.65
N ARG A 164 -3.17 -0.69 -44.66
CA ARG A 164 -4.10 0.43 -44.45
C ARG A 164 -5.53 -0.03 -44.69
N GLY A 165 -6.12 -0.78 -43.75
CA GLY A 165 -7.54 -1.16 -43.89
C GLY A 165 -8.17 -2.08 -42.85
N ALA A 166 -7.41 -2.79 -42.02
CA ALA A 166 -7.99 -3.58 -40.94
C ALA A 166 -8.03 -2.74 -39.66
N ARG A 167 -9.13 -2.00 -39.46
CA ARG A 167 -9.46 -1.48 -38.13
C ARG A 167 -9.85 -2.69 -37.29
N TRP A 168 -8.87 -3.30 -36.64
CA TRP A 168 -9.09 -4.35 -35.66
C TRP A 168 -9.99 -3.74 -34.56
N GLU A 169 -11.28 -4.08 -34.56
CA GLU A 169 -12.10 -3.87 -33.39
C GLU A 169 -11.41 -4.63 -32.27
N GLN A 170 -10.91 -3.91 -31.26
CA GLN A 170 -10.37 -4.52 -30.07
C GLN A 170 -11.51 -5.34 -29.45
N PRO A 171 -11.37 -6.67 -29.32
CA PRO A 171 -12.39 -7.43 -28.62
C PRO A 171 -12.57 -6.84 -27.22
N ARG A 172 -13.83 -6.63 -26.83
CA ARG A 172 -14.23 -6.14 -25.51
C ARG A 172 -14.08 -7.32 -24.55
N LEU A 173 -13.00 -7.33 -23.78
CA LEU A 173 -12.51 -8.54 -23.11
C LEU A 173 -12.85 -8.60 -21.61
N GLY A 174 -13.34 -7.55 -20.97
CA GLY A 174 -13.69 -7.57 -19.54
C GLY A 174 -15.12 -8.01 -19.26
N LEU A 175 -15.36 -8.69 -18.12
CA LEU A 175 -16.72 -8.93 -17.62
C LEU A 175 -17.49 -7.62 -17.42
N VAL A 176 -16.80 -6.59 -16.93
CA VAL A 176 -17.27 -5.21 -16.87
C VAL A 176 -16.28 -4.32 -17.63
N ASP A 177 -16.77 -3.63 -18.65
CA ASP A 177 -15.98 -2.68 -19.45
C ASP A 177 -16.57 -1.28 -19.33
N ILE A 178 -15.75 -0.34 -18.87
CA ILE A 178 -16.11 1.05 -18.62
C ILE A 178 -15.38 1.91 -19.65
N THR A 179 -16.16 2.53 -20.55
CA THR A 179 -15.70 3.42 -21.62
C THR A 179 -16.40 4.78 -21.49
N PRO A 180 -15.82 5.91 -21.94
CA PRO A 180 -16.49 7.20 -21.87
C PRO A 180 -17.87 7.17 -22.56
N GLY A 181 -18.92 7.30 -21.76
CA GLY A 181 -20.32 7.29 -22.21
C GLY A 181 -21.00 5.91 -22.30
N GLN A 182 -20.33 4.80 -21.97
CA GLN A 182 -20.94 3.46 -22.00
C GLN A 182 -20.39 2.53 -20.91
N VAL A 183 -21.28 1.75 -20.29
CA VAL A 183 -20.94 0.59 -19.45
C VAL A 183 -21.41 -0.65 -20.18
N ALA A 184 -20.51 -1.60 -20.45
CA ALA A 184 -20.83 -2.86 -21.11
C ALA A 184 -20.53 -4.04 -20.18
N LEU A 185 -21.42 -5.03 -20.19
CA LEU A 185 -21.22 -6.32 -19.53
C LEU A 185 -21.08 -7.39 -20.62
N GLY A 186 -19.99 -8.17 -20.57
CA GLY A 186 -19.64 -9.11 -21.63
C GLY A 186 -19.16 -10.46 -21.10
N MET A 187 -19.12 -11.46 -21.98
CA MET A 187 -18.44 -12.72 -21.69
C MET A 187 -16.92 -12.52 -21.79
N PRO A 188 -16.15 -12.73 -20.71
CA PRO A 188 -14.71 -12.56 -20.77
C PRO A 188 -14.10 -13.65 -21.65
N ALA A 189 -13.22 -13.26 -22.58
CA ALA A 189 -12.49 -14.25 -23.36
C ALA A 189 -11.40 -14.87 -22.48
N LEU A 190 -11.43 -16.19 -22.35
CA LEU A 190 -10.44 -16.94 -21.60
C LEU A 190 -9.12 -16.98 -22.38
N SER A 191 -8.02 -16.55 -21.75
CA SER A 191 -6.69 -16.67 -22.35
C SER A 191 -5.90 -17.76 -21.63
N LEU A 192 -5.54 -18.80 -22.36
CA LEU A 192 -4.63 -19.86 -21.94
C LEU A 192 -3.24 -19.52 -22.48
N LYS A 193 -2.27 -19.35 -21.58
CA LYS A 193 -0.87 -19.16 -21.96
C LYS A 193 0.02 -20.22 -21.33
N PRO A 194 1.02 -20.74 -22.06
CA PRO A 194 2.03 -21.58 -21.44
C PRO A 194 2.83 -20.77 -20.41
N LEU A 195 3.06 -21.35 -19.23
CA LEU A 195 3.81 -20.73 -18.13
C LEU A 195 5.31 -20.60 -18.44
N TYR A 196 5.83 -21.49 -19.28
CA TYR A 196 7.24 -21.53 -19.64
C TYR A 196 7.38 -21.56 -21.16
N SER A 197 8.35 -20.81 -21.66
CA SER A 197 8.82 -20.93 -23.03
C SER A 197 9.62 -22.22 -23.23
N GLN A 198 9.77 -22.67 -24.48
CA GLN A 198 10.54 -23.89 -24.78
C GLN A 198 11.99 -23.77 -24.28
N ASP A 199 12.61 -22.59 -24.41
CA ASP A 199 13.98 -22.33 -23.95
C ASP A 199 14.11 -22.47 -22.42
N GLU A 200 13.09 -22.02 -21.67
CA GLU A 200 13.06 -22.15 -20.19
C GLU A 200 12.85 -23.59 -19.74
N MET A 201 12.02 -24.36 -20.45
CA MET A 201 11.83 -25.79 -20.15
C MET A 201 13.15 -26.57 -20.31
N PHE A 202 13.91 -26.30 -21.38
CA PHE A 202 15.20 -26.94 -21.59
C PHE A 202 16.26 -26.50 -20.57
N LYS A 203 16.28 -25.21 -20.23
CA LYS A 203 17.28 -24.65 -19.31
C LYS A 203 17.05 -25.06 -17.85
N PHE A 204 15.80 -25.16 -17.42
CA PHE A 204 15.45 -25.34 -16.01
C PHE A 204 14.81 -26.71 -15.68
N GLY A 205 14.52 -27.55 -16.69
CA GLY A 205 13.94 -28.88 -16.49
C GLY A 205 12.54 -28.86 -15.85
N VAL A 206 11.84 -27.73 -15.95
CA VAL A 206 10.52 -27.54 -15.34
C VAL A 206 9.42 -28.16 -16.20
N ALA A 207 8.41 -28.73 -15.56
CA ALA A 207 7.23 -29.24 -16.24
C ALA A 207 6.38 -28.08 -16.77
N GLN A 208 5.84 -28.24 -17.97
CA GLN A 208 4.99 -27.22 -18.60
C GLN A 208 3.71 -27.01 -17.77
N GLY A 209 3.48 -25.77 -17.35
CA GLY A 209 2.22 -25.35 -16.75
C GLY A 209 1.40 -24.47 -17.71
N HIS A 210 0.11 -24.33 -17.43
CA HIS A 210 -0.78 -23.43 -18.17
C HIS A 210 -1.32 -22.36 -17.22
N GLU A 211 -1.18 -21.10 -17.61
CA GLU A 211 -1.81 -19.97 -16.94
C GLU A 211 -3.16 -19.69 -17.60
N VAL A 212 -4.23 -19.63 -16.80
CA VAL A 212 -5.57 -19.24 -17.27
C VAL A 212 -5.87 -17.84 -16.77
N ARG A 213 -6.07 -16.89 -17.69
CA ARG A 213 -6.40 -15.50 -17.36
C ARG A 213 -7.87 -15.22 -17.61
N PHE A 214 -8.52 -14.65 -16.59
CA PHE A 214 -9.92 -14.23 -16.59
C PHE A 214 -10.02 -12.71 -16.39
N PRO A 215 -10.16 -11.92 -17.47
CA PRO A 215 -10.31 -10.46 -17.35
C PRO A 215 -11.66 -10.06 -16.72
N VAL A 216 -11.62 -9.47 -15.51
CA VAL A 216 -12.83 -9.10 -14.75
C VAL A 216 -13.24 -7.64 -14.99
N LEU A 217 -12.30 -6.70 -14.94
CA LEU A 217 -12.59 -5.27 -15.08
C LEU A 217 -11.64 -4.64 -16.11
N ARG A 218 -12.21 -3.86 -17.03
CA ARG A 218 -11.47 -2.99 -17.94
C ARG A 218 -12.04 -1.58 -17.83
N ALA A 219 -11.16 -0.59 -17.68
CA ALA A 219 -11.54 0.82 -17.67
C ALA A 219 -10.61 1.58 -18.61
N THR A 220 -11.19 2.40 -19.48
CA THR A 220 -10.47 3.34 -20.35
C THR A 220 -11.00 4.74 -20.07
N PHE A 221 -10.11 5.70 -19.82
CA PHE A 221 -10.42 7.09 -19.48
C PHE A 221 -9.73 8.04 -20.44
#